data_AF-A0AAN5BWN2-F1
#
_entry.id   AF-A0AAN5BWN2-F1
#
_cell.length_a   1.000
_cell.length_b   1.000
_cell.length_c   1.000
_cell.angle_alpha   90.00
_cell.angle_beta   90.00
_cell.angle_gamma   90.00
#
_symmetry.space_group_name_H-M   'P 1'
#
loop_
_entity.id
_entity.type
_entity.pdbx_description
1 polymer ?
#
loop_
_entity_poly.entity_id
_entity_poly.type
_entity_poly.pdbx_seq_one_letter_code
_entity_poly.pdbx_strand_id
1 'polypeptide(L)'
;MVNRLFARGYLGPNASYGDVYVVDADASGAAGNSLATSDQCPNFKDASGGDQITEWQDIYLPPITKRLNGKLSGNLTLTDDQVSLFPYLCGFETQITGQVSPWYVSHGKGRNTIDRYMAGPGVGKNMTVMLPVLQGVVNLLKEGPSATAEKSNDTLQLPPLVVAFTHDNQLNELASLLGVFDDQKPLASNKMDQDRVRRFAFGSSCDVLNFSYRSTLAAM
;
A
#
# COMPACT_ATOMS: atom_id res chain seq x y z
N MET A 1 -8.32 -13.07 4.04
CA MET A 1 -9.76 -13.09 3.66
C MET A 1 -9.98 -12.61 2.22
N VAL A 2 -9.30 -11.53 1.78
CA VAL A 2 -9.40 -10.93 0.43
C VAL A 2 -9.17 -11.93 -0.72
N ASN A 3 -8.13 -12.77 -0.62
CA ASN A 3 -7.71 -13.68 -1.69
C ASN A 3 -8.80 -14.69 -2.07
N ARG A 4 -9.56 -15.18 -1.08
CA ARG A 4 -10.67 -16.12 -1.31
C ARG A 4 -11.87 -15.44 -1.97
N LEU A 5 -12.13 -14.17 -1.66
CA LEU A 5 -13.21 -13.40 -2.28
C LEU A 5 -12.86 -13.05 -3.73
N PHE A 6 -11.61 -12.67 -4.01
CA PHE A 6 -11.15 -12.48 -5.39
C PHE A 6 -11.28 -13.78 -6.20
N ALA A 7 -10.77 -14.90 -5.69
CA ALA A 7 -10.84 -16.19 -6.38
C ALA A 7 -12.29 -16.60 -6.70
N ARG A 8 -13.21 -16.43 -5.74
CA ARG A 8 -14.66 -16.68 -5.95
C ARG A 8 -15.30 -15.71 -6.94
N GLY A 9 -14.88 -14.45 -6.95
CA GLY A 9 -15.37 -13.46 -7.91
C GLY A 9 -14.90 -13.75 -9.34
N TYR A 10 -13.64 -14.12 -9.50
CA TYR A 10 -13.04 -14.40 -10.80
C TYR A 10 -13.46 -15.76 -11.38
N LEU A 11 -13.44 -16.82 -10.57
CA LEU A 11 -13.74 -18.19 -11.02
C LEU A 11 -15.22 -18.55 -10.89
N GLY A 12 -15.98 -17.80 -10.08
CA GLY A 12 -17.36 -18.09 -9.72
C GLY A 12 -17.51 -18.69 -8.31
N PRO A 13 -18.68 -18.54 -7.67
CA PRO A 13 -18.88 -18.81 -6.24
C PRO A 13 -18.66 -20.28 -5.84
N ASN A 14 -18.83 -21.24 -6.77
CA ASN A 14 -18.69 -22.68 -6.55
C ASN A 14 -17.55 -23.32 -7.35
N ALA A 15 -16.61 -22.52 -7.87
CA ALA A 15 -15.53 -23.05 -8.69
C ALA A 15 -14.48 -23.80 -7.87
N SER A 16 -14.09 -24.98 -8.36
CA SER A 16 -12.90 -25.74 -7.91
C SER A 16 -11.71 -25.56 -8.86
N TYR A 17 -11.74 -24.55 -9.72
CA TYR A 17 -10.78 -24.33 -10.81
C TYR A 17 -9.50 -23.60 -10.39
N GLY A 18 -9.29 -23.38 -9.09
CA GLY A 18 -8.11 -22.68 -8.60
C GLY A 18 -7.79 -23.01 -7.16
N ASP A 19 -6.49 -22.99 -6.86
CA ASP A 19 -5.93 -23.23 -5.54
C ASP A 19 -5.49 -21.91 -4.89
N VAL A 20 -5.69 -21.79 -3.57
CA VAL A 20 -5.21 -20.65 -2.78
C VAL A 20 -4.16 -21.15 -1.81
N TYR A 21 -2.91 -20.77 -2.08
CA TYR A 21 -1.78 -21.03 -1.18
C TYR A 21 -1.64 -19.87 -0.21
N VAL A 22 -1.58 -20.18 1.09
CA VAL A 22 -1.33 -19.22 2.16
C VAL A 22 0.08 -19.46 2.66
N VAL A 23 0.90 -18.43 2.59
CA VAL A 23 2.23 -18.41 3.18
C VAL A 23 2.14 -17.58 4.44
N ASP A 24 2.54 -18.18 5.57
CA ASP A 24 2.70 -17.45 6.82
C ASP A 24 4.03 -16.69 6.78
N ALA A 25 3.95 -15.36 6.75
CA ALA A 25 5.12 -14.51 6.67
C ALA A 25 5.99 -14.57 7.93
N ASP A 26 5.42 -15.00 9.06
CA ASP A 26 6.13 -15.10 10.33
C ASP A 26 6.78 -16.48 10.56
N ALA A 27 6.53 -17.44 9.68
CA ALA A 27 7.05 -18.79 9.81
C ALA A 27 8.57 -18.87 9.64
N SER A 28 9.20 -19.81 10.36
CA SER A 28 10.61 -20.13 10.17
C SER A 28 10.87 -20.53 8.71
N GLY A 29 11.81 -19.83 8.05
CA GLY A 29 12.12 -20.03 6.63
C GLY A 29 11.28 -19.21 5.65
N ALA A 30 10.38 -18.35 6.13
CA ALA A 30 9.63 -17.41 5.28
C ALA A 30 10.47 -16.22 4.78
N ALA A 31 11.68 -16.03 5.32
CA ALA A 31 12.62 -15.01 4.87
C ALA A 31 12.97 -15.18 3.39
N GLY A 32 12.50 -14.25 2.55
CA GLY A 32 12.63 -14.33 1.09
C GLY A 32 11.72 -15.37 0.41
N ASN A 33 10.96 -16.13 1.18
CA ASN A 33 9.95 -17.09 0.73
C ASN A 33 8.55 -16.67 1.23
N SER A 34 8.27 -15.38 1.15
CA SER A 34 7.01 -14.75 1.52
C SER A 34 6.76 -13.56 0.60
N LEU A 35 5.49 -13.20 0.43
CA LEU A 35 5.10 -11.96 -0.26
C LEU A 35 5.24 -10.72 0.65
N ALA A 36 5.52 -10.92 1.94
CA ALA A 36 5.84 -9.89 2.93
C ALA A 36 7.26 -10.12 3.47
N THR A 37 8.24 -9.91 2.59
CA THR A 37 9.66 -10.18 2.87
C THR A 37 10.26 -9.28 3.96
N SER A 38 9.69 -8.10 4.18
CA SER A 38 10.07 -7.15 5.23
C SER A 38 9.94 -7.73 6.64
N ASP A 39 8.94 -8.58 6.89
CA ASP A 39 8.52 -9.01 8.23
C ASP A 39 9.60 -9.86 8.92
N GLN A 40 10.38 -10.59 8.12
CA GLN A 40 11.49 -11.45 8.58
C GLN A 40 12.86 -10.82 8.35
N CYS A 41 12.94 -9.57 7.88
CA CYS A 41 14.20 -8.90 7.61
C CYS A 41 14.70 -8.18 8.87
N PRO A 42 15.75 -8.67 9.57
CA PRO A 42 16.13 -8.10 10.88
C PRO A 42 16.64 -6.65 10.80
N ASN A 43 17.12 -6.26 9.62
CA ASN A 43 17.65 -4.92 9.36
C ASN A 43 16.58 -3.98 8.78
N PHE A 44 15.42 -4.50 8.39
CA PHE A 44 14.33 -3.66 7.95
C PHE A 44 13.75 -2.92 9.16
N LYS A 45 13.57 -1.61 8.99
CA LYS A 45 12.91 -0.76 9.98
C LYS A 45 11.88 0.07 9.24
N ASP A 46 10.62 -0.19 9.52
CA ASP A 46 9.55 0.70 9.11
C ASP A 46 9.75 2.03 9.87
N ALA A 47 10.25 3.03 9.15
CA ALA A 47 10.43 4.36 9.70
C ALA A 47 9.11 5.14 9.72
N SER A 48 8.05 4.60 9.10
CA SER A 48 6.72 5.20 8.98
C SER A 48 6.82 6.69 8.66
N GLY A 49 7.72 7.02 7.73
CA GLY A 49 7.99 8.36 7.23
C GLY A 49 8.79 9.33 8.10
N GLY A 50 9.16 8.92 9.31
CA GLY A 50 10.18 9.56 10.15
C GLY A 50 10.02 11.07 10.32
N ASP A 51 11.16 11.74 10.43
CA ASP A 51 11.26 13.19 10.65
C ASP A 51 10.51 14.01 9.58
N GLN A 52 10.41 13.49 8.35
CA GLN A 52 9.76 14.18 7.24
C GLN A 52 8.25 14.26 7.40
N ILE A 53 7.62 13.26 8.03
CA ILE A 53 6.21 13.33 8.39
C ILE A 53 6.00 14.28 9.56
N THR A 54 6.87 14.23 10.57
CA THR A 54 6.81 15.15 11.72
C THR A 54 6.91 16.60 11.25
N GLU A 55 7.90 16.94 10.41
CA GLU A 55 8.06 18.28 9.87
C GLU A 55 6.81 18.74 9.08
N TRP A 56 6.21 17.83 8.31
CA TRP A 56 5.02 18.16 7.56
C TRP A 56 3.78 18.36 8.46
N GLN A 57 3.61 17.52 9.46
CA GLN A 57 2.54 17.60 10.45
C GLN A 57 2.57 18.93 11.20
N ASP A 58 3.77 19.39 11.59
CA ASP A 58 3.99 20.68 12.25
C ASP A 58 3.56 21.89 11.40
N ILE A 59 3.45 21.73 10.07
CA ILE A 59 3.02 22.80 9.16
C ILE A 59 1.50 22.82 9.00
N TYR A 60 0.89 21.66 8.73
CA TYR A 60 -0.52 21.64 8.33
C TYR A 60 -1.50 21.44 9.50
N LEU A 61 -1.10 20.79 10.61
CA LEU A 61 -2.00 20.51 11.73
C LEU A 61 -2.35 21.76 12.56
N PRO A 62 -1.39 22.61 12.99
CA PRO A 62 -1.70 23.73 13.88
C PRO A 62 -2.82 24.67 13.40
N PRO A 63 -2.86 25.10 12.11
CA PRO A 63 -3.97 25.94 11.64
C PRO A 63 -5.32 25.21 11.63
N ILE A 64 -5.34 23.89 11.42
CA ILE A 64 -6.56 23.08 11.44
C ILE A 64 -7.06 22.91 12.87
N THR A 65 -6.18 22.56 13.81
CA THR A 65 -6.50 22.41 15.24
C THR A 65 -7.01 23.72 15.82
N LYS A 66 -6.36 24.84 15.51
CA LYS A 66 -6.83 26.17 15.90
C LYS A 66 -8.24 26.46 15.36
N ARG A 67 -8.51 26.12 14.10
CA ARG A 67 -9.82 26.30 13.47
C ARG A 67 -10.90 25.45 14.13
N LEU A 68 -10.58 24.20 14.51
CA LEU A 68 -11.50 23.30 15.19
C LEU A 68 -11.80 23.77 16.61
N ASN A 69 -10.76 24.04 17.41
CA ASN A 69 -10.91 24.55 18.78
C ASN A 69 -11.70 25.86 18.83
N GLY A 70 -11.57 26.74 17.82
CA GLY A 70 -12.39 27.96 17.72
C GLY A 70 -13.89 27.71 17.48
N LYS A 71 -14.31 26.49 17.16
CA LYS A 71 -15.72 26.08 16.99
C LYS A 71 -16.24 25.24 18.16
N LEU A 72 -15.34 24.78 19.04
CA LEU A 72 -15.70 23.98 20.20
C LEU A 72 -16.06 24.92 21.36
N SER A 73 -17.03 24.49 22.16
CA SER A 73 -17.46 25.19 23.38
C SER A 73 -17.33 24.27 24.58
N GLY A 74 -17.02 24.83 25.75
CA GLY A 74 -16.85 24.07 26.99
C GLY A 74 -15.40 23.65 27.24
N ASN A 75 -15.21 22.50 27.90
CA ASN A 75 -13.90 22.06 28.39
C ASN A 75 -13.16 21.10 27.43
N LEU A 76 -13.59 21.03 26.16
CA LEU A 76 -12.91 20.23 25.15
C LEU A 76 -11.88 21.10 24.41
N THR A 77 -10.62 20.69 24.45
CA THR A 77 -9.54 21.29 23.66
C THR A 77 -8.78 20.17 22.96
N LEU A 78 -8.78 20.19 21.63
CA LEU A 78 -8.09 19.21 20.81
C LEU A 78 -6.60 19.55 20.68
N THR A 79 -5.75 18.54 20.69
CA THR A 79 -4.32 18.64 20.33
C THR A 79 -4.10 18.33 18.85
N ASP A 80 -2.95 18.72 18.30
CA ASP A 80 -2.57 18.40 16.93
C ASP A 80 -2.54 16.89 16.68
N ASP A 81 -2.02 16.11 17.63
CA ASP A 81 -2.02 14.64 17.56
C ASP A 81 -3.43 14.06 17.44
N GLN A 82 -4.39 14.57 18.23
CA GLN A 82 -5.77 14.12 18.17
C GLN A 82 -6.42 14.48 16.83
N VAL A 83 -6.16 15.68 16.31
CA VAL A 83 -6.67 16.13 15.01
C VAL A 83 -6.05 15.33 13.86
N SER A 84 -4.79 14.92 13.98
CA SER A 84 -4.09 14.10 12.98
C SER A 84 -4.85 12.80 12.66
N LEU A 85 -5.53 12.23 13.66
CA LEU A 85 -6.30 10.99 13.55
C LEU A 85 -7.63 11.13 12.80
N PHE A 86 -8.22 12.34 12.68
CA PHE A 86 -9.57 12.47 12.09
C PHE A 86 -9.60 11.95 10.65
N PRO A 87 -8.52 12.12 9.87
CA PRO A 87 -8.27 11.47 8.59
C PRO A 87 -8.52 10.00 8.47
N TYR A 88 -7.85 9.33 9.40
CA TYR A 88 -7.88 7.90 9.53
C TYR A 88 -9.32 7.47 9.84
N LEU A 89 -9.95 8.11 10.83
CA LEU A 89 -11.37 7.88 11.15
C LEU A 89 -12.28 8.09 9.93
N CYS A 90 -12.05 9.17 9.17
CA CYS A 90 -12.82 9.45 7.96
C CYS A 90 -12.71 8.32 6.93
N GLY A 91 -11.50 7.83 6.67
CA GLY A 91 -11.27 6.74 5.72
C GLY A 91 -11.97 5.45 6.16
N PHE A 92 -11.72 5.03 7.41
CA PHE A 92 -12.29 3.79 7.95
C PHE A 92 -13.82 3.84 8.06
N GLU A 93 -14.38 4.91 8.63
CA GLU A 93 -15.83 5.03 8.78
C GLU A 93 -16.53 5.09 7.41
N THR A 94 -15.91 5.76 6.42
CA THR A 94 -16.49 5.81 5.07
C THR A 94 -16.58 4.42 4.44
N GLN A 95 -15.54 3.59 4.59
CA GLN A 95 -15.54 2.23 4.06
C GLN A 95 -16.49 1.29 4.82
N ILE A 96 -16.58 1.44 6.14
CA ILE A 96 -17.46 0.59 6.98
C ILE A 96 -18.93 0.91 6.72
N THR A 97 -19.29 2.19 6.63
CA THR A 97 -20.68 2.64 6.51
C THR A 97 -21.17 2.73 5.07
N GLY A 98 -20.26 2.81 4.09
CA GLY A 98 -20.59 3.09 2.70
C GLY A 98 -21.07 4.52 2.44
N GLN A 99 -20.91 5.43 3.41
CA GLN A 99 -21.29 6.84 3.32
C GLN A 99 -20.12 7.74 3.68
N VAL A 100 -20.06 8.96 3.13
CA VAL A 100 -18.99 9.90 3.49
C VAL A 100 -19.05 10.21 4.98
N SER A 101 -17.97 9.87 5.69
CA SER A 101 -17.84 10.07 7.13
C SER A 101 -18.03 11.54 7.54
N PRO A 102 -18.73 11.83 8.66
CA PRO A 102 -18.74 13.16 9.27
C PRO A 102 -17.36 13.66 9.74
N TRP A 103 -16.40 12.76 9.93
CA TRP A 103 -15.00 13.11 10.21
C TRP A 103 -14.27 13.66 8.99
N TYR A 104 -14.93 13.71 7.82
CA TYR A 104 -14.46 14.45 6.65
C TYR A 104 -14.43 15.94 6.95
N VAL A 105 -13.41 16.35 7.68
CA VAL A 105 -13.01 17.75 7.77
C VAL A 105 -12.24 18.03 6.50
N SER A 106 -12.53 19.15 5.84
CA SER A 106 -11.72 19.67 4.73
C SER A 106 -10.32 20.04 5.24
N HIS A 107 -9.50 19.01 5.41
CA HIS A 107 -8.07 19.11 5.55
C HIS A 107 -7.59 19.48 4.15
N GLY A 108 -7.20 20.74 3.95
CA GLY A 108 -6.73 21.18 2.63
C GLY A 108 -5.58 20.29 2.18
N LYS A 109 -5.80 19.42 1.20
CA LYS A 109 -4.87 18.53 0.43
C LYS A 109 -3.72 17.81 1.20
N GLY A 110 -3.58 17.94 2.52
CA GLY A 110 -2.32 17.81 3.26
C GLY A 110 -1.83 16.39 3.49
N ARG A 111 -2.69 15.38 3.43
CA ARG A 111 -2.30 14.02 3.85
C ARG A 111 -1.50 13.22 2.80
N ASN A 112 -1.41 13.72 1.57
CA ASN A 112 -0.91 12.96 0.41
C ASN A 112 0.62 12.83 0.33
N THR A 113 1.37 13.32 1.32
CA THR A 113 2.85 13.29 1.36
C THR A 113 3.41 12.16 2.22
N ILE A 114 2.56 11.51 3.02
CA ILE A 114 2.94 10.55 4.08
C ILE A 114 3.49 9.24 3.49
N ASP A 115 2.79 8.63 2.53
CA ASP A 115 3.07 7.28 2.04
C ASP A 115 4.47 7.11 1.40
N ARG A 116 5.05 8.17 0.81
CA ARG A 116 6.36 8.08 0.10
C ARG A 116 7.53 7.87 1.06
N TYR A 117 7.43 8.37 2.29
CA TYR A 117 8.48 8.20 3.30
C TYR A 117 8.30 6.93 4.14
N MET A 118 7.11 6.31 4.10
CA MET A 118 6.82 5.08 4.86
C MET A 118 7.43 3.84 4.23
N ALA A 119 7.29 3.66 2.90
CA ALA A 119 7.76 2.44 2.20
C ALA A 119 8.25 2.68 0.75
N GLY A 120 8.49 3.94 0.36
CA GLY A 120 8.88 4.34 -1.00
C GLY A 120 10.40 4.54 -1.22
N PRO A 121 10.84 5.13 -2.35
CA PRO A 121 12.27 5.32 -2.63
C PRO A 121 13.01 6.21 -1.61
N GLY A 122 12.27 6.92 -0.75
CA GLY A 122 12.81 7.75 0.32
C GLY A 122 13.40 6.97 1.49
N VAL A 123 13.13 5.65 1.62
CA VAL A 123 13.64 4.80 2.72
C VAL A 123 14.98 4.11 2.42
N GLY A 124 15.65 4.49 1.32
CA GLY A 124 16.99 4.01 0.99
C GLY A 124 17.03 2.49 0.79
N LYS A 125 17.85 1.78 1.58
CA LYS A 125 18.08 0.33 1.43
C LYS A 125 16.87 -0.54 1.72
N ASN A 126 15.82 -0.01 2.36
CA ASN A 126 14.64 -0.81 2.71
C ASN A 126 13.87 -1.33 1.48
N MET A 127 14.00 -0.70 0.30
CA MET A 127 13.40 -1.20 -0.95
C MET A 127 13.94 -2.56 -1.42
N THR A 128 15.13 -2.99 -0.95
CA THR A 128 15.73 -4.24 -1.41
C THR A 128 15.08 -5.49 -0.84
N VAL A 129 14.23 -5.35 0.20
CA VAL A 129 13.58 -6.51 0.83
C VAL A 129 12.73 -7.29 -0.16
N MET A 130 12.13 -6.62 -1.15
CA MET A 130 11.30 -7.24 -2.20
C MET A 130 12.09 -7.84 -3.39
N LEU A 131 13.43 -7.86 -3.35
CA LEU A 131 14.25 -8.51 -4.38
C LEU A 131 13.90 -9.98 -4.62
N PRO A 132 13.66 -10.82 -3.59
CA PRO A 132 13.25 -12.22 -3.80
C PRO A 132 11.94 -12.35 -4.57
N VAL A 133 10.96 -11.47 -4.30
CA VAL A 133 9.68 -11.45 -5.01
C VAL A 133 9.88 -11.02 -6.46
N LEU A 134 10.67 -9.98 -6.71
CA LEU A 134 11.00 -9.55 -8.08
C LEU A 134 11.72 -10.66 -8.86
N GLN A 135 12.68 -11.34 -8.22
CA GLN A 135 13.38 -12.47 -8.83
C GLN A 135 12.42 -13.61 -9.18
N GLY A 136 11.46 -13.92 -8.29
CA GLY A 136 10.41 -14.89 -8.55
C GLY A 136 9.57 -14.54 -9.78
N VAL A 137 9.14 -13.28 -9.90
CA VAL A 137 8.41 -12.80 -11.08
C VAL A 137 9.24 -12.93 -12.36
N VAL A 138 10.52 -12.53 -12.32
CA VAL A 138 11.43 -12.65 -13.48
C VAL A 138 11.61 -14.10 -13.88
N ASN A 139 11.73 -15.03 -12.92
CA ASN A 139 11.85 -16.47 -13.21
C ASN A 139 10.58 -17.01 -13.87
N LEU A 140 9.40 -16.69 -13.33
CA LEU A 140 8.11 -17.08 -13.92
C LEU A 140 7.98 -16.59 -15.37
N LEU A 141 8.37 -15.35 -15.64
CA LEU A 141 8.30 -14.77 -16.99
C LEU A 141 9.31 -15.41 -17.96
N LYS A 142 10.50 -15.81 -17.46
CA LYS A 142 11.52 -16.51 -18.26
C LYS A 142 11.14 -17.95 -18.58
N GLU A 143 10.59 -18.67 -17.60
CA GLU A 143 10.17 -20.06 -17.73
C GLU A 143 8.84 -20.19 -18.50
N GLY A 144 8.00 -19.15 -18.44
CA GLY A 144 6.72 -19.11 -19.14
C GLY A 144 5.70 -20.11 -18.57
N PRO A 145 4.75 -20.61 -19.38
CA PRO A 145 3.70 -21.52 -18.92
C PRO A 145 4.20 -22.87 -18.39
N SER A 146 5.48 -23.18 -18.62
CA SER A 146 6.14 -24.40 -18.13
C SER A 146 6.75 -24.25 -16.73
N ALA A 147 6.63 -23.08 -16.10
CA ALA A 147 7.20 -22.83 -14.78
C ALA A 147 6.68 -23.81 -13.72
N THR A 148 7.57 -24.17 -12.79
CA THR A 148 7.29 -25.08 -11.68
C THR A 148 7.65 -24.45 -10.35
N ALA A 149 6.96 -24.83 -9.28
CA ALA A 149 7.28 -24.43 -7.92
C ALA A 149 7.53 -25.64 -7.03
N GLU A 150 8.50 -25.52 -6.12
CA GLU A 150 8.77 -26.54 -5.11
C GLU A 150 7.71 -26.51 -4.01
N LYS A 151 7.14 -27.67 -3.69
CA LYS A 151 6.17 -27.87 -2.61
C LYS A 151 6.63 -29.02 -1.72
N SER A 152 7.44 -28.68 -0.71
CA SER A 152 8.06 -29.63 0.23
C SER A 152 8.91 -30.71 -0.48
N ASN A 153 8.32 -31.85 -0.85
CA ASN A 153 9.01 -32.97 -1.49
C ASN A 153 8.48 -33.25 -2.91
N ASP A 154 7.67 -32.34 -3.45
CA ASP A 154 7.03 -32.48 -4.75
C ASP A 154 7.20 -31.20 -5.58
N THR A 155 7.18 -31.34 -6.89
CA THR A 155 7.28 -30.22 -7.83
C THR A 155 5.90 -29.96 -8.41
N LEU A 156 5.37 -28.76 -8.18
CA LEU A 156 4.07 -28.34 -8.68
C LEU A 156 4.23 -27.62 -10.02
N GLN A 157 3.56 -28.12 -11.07
CA GLN A 157 3.38 -27.36 -12.31
C GLN A 157 2.49 -26.15 -12.04
N LEU A 158 2.99 -24.95 -12.31
CA LEU A 158 2.20 -23.73 -12.09
C LEU A 158 1.16 -23.54 -13.20
N PRO A 159 -0.05 -23.07 -12.86
CA PRO A 159 -1.02 -22.72 -13.87
C PRO A 159 -0.56 -21.49 -14.68
N PRO A 160 -1.09 -21.29 -15.91
CA PRO A 160 -0.75 -20.13 -16.74
C PRO A 160 -1.10 -18.78 -16.10
N LEU A 161 -1.96 -18.76 -15.07
CA LEU A 161 -2.35 -17.56 -14.33
C LEU A 161 -1.98 -17.73 -12.86
N VAL A 162 -1.04 -16.91 -12.41
CA VAL A 162 -0.65 -16.80 -10.99
C VAL A 162 -1.06 -15.42 -10.49
N VAL A 163 -1.74 -15.37 -9.35
CA VAL A 163 -2.18 -14.12 -8.72
C VAL A 163 -1.61 -14.05 -7.31
N ALA A 164 -0.88 -12.98 -7.01
CA ALA A 164 -0.27 -12.73 -5.71
C ALA A 164 -1.02 -11.61 -4.97
N PHE A 165 -1.22 -11.79 -3.66
CA PHE A 165 -1.80 -10.79 -2.78
C PHE A 165 -0.79 -10.45 -1.69
N THR A 166 -0.51 -9.16 -1.52
CA THR A 166 0.41 -8.65 -0.49
C THR A 166 -0.11 -7.33 0.10
N HIS A 167 0.66 -6.75 1.01
CA HIS A 167 0.36 -5.48 1.67
C HIS A 167 0.76 -4.28 0.81
N ASP A 168 0.16 -3.13 1.10
CA ASP A 168 0.46 -1.84 0.46
C ASP A 168 1.93 -1.43 0.59
N ASN A 169 2.54 -1.61 1.76
CA ASN A 169 3.97 -1.38 1.98
C ASN A 169 4.83 -2.17 0.98
N GLN A 170 4.43 -3.41 0.68
CA GLN A 170 5.23 -4.34 -0.12
C GLN A 170 5.09 -4.00 -1.61
N LEU A 171 3.91 -3.52 -2.00
CA LEU A 171 3.70 -2.92 -3.32
C LEU A 171 4.54 -1.64 -3.49
N ASN A 172 4.64 -0.80 -2.45
CA ASN A 172 5.48 0.41 -2.48
C ASN A 172 6.97 0.07 -2.58
N GLU A 173 7.44 -0.93 -1.84
CA GLU A 173 8.81 -1.44 -1.91
C GLU A 173 9.13 -2.00 -3.29
N LEU A 174 8.23 -2.83 -3.85
CA LEU A 174 8.39 -3.39 -5.19
C LEU A 174 8.37 -2.32 -6.27
N ALA A 175 7.45 -1.35 -6.20
CA ALA A 175 7.40 -0.23 -7.14
C ALA A 175 8.66 0.66 -7.06
N SER A 176 9.24 0.78 -5.87
CA SER A 176 10.52 1.47 -5.66
C SER A 176 11.67 0.67 -6.27
N LEU A 177 11.72 -0.65 -6.05
CA LEU A 177 12.73 -1.54 -6.60
C LEU A 177 12.72 -1.60 -8.13
N LEU A 178 11.53 -1.58 -8.73
CA LEU A 178 11.34 -1.55 -10.19
C LEU A 178 11.74 -0.22 -10.84
N GLY A 179 11.97 0.83 -10.06
CA GLY A 179 12.37 2.12 -10.58
C GLY A 179 11.30 2.81 -11.42
N VAL A 180 10.00 2.53 -11.20
CA VAL A 180 8.81 3.08 -11.94
C VAL A 180 8.72 4.63 -11.91
N PHE A 181 9.68 5.25 -11.27
CA PHE A 181 9.48 6.32 -10.33
C PHE A 181 10.80 7.08 -10.11
N ASP A 182 11.92 6.59 -10.64
CA ASP A 182 13.26 7.16 -10.45
C ASP A 182 13.40 8.58 -11.02
N ASP A 183 12.64 8.91 -12.07
CA ASP A 183 12.61 10.26 -12.66
C ASP A 183 11.89 11.30 -11.79
N GLN A 184 11.26 10.88 -10.69
CA GLN A 184 10.54 11.79 -9.80
C GLN A 184 11.45 12.31 -8.71
N LYS A 185 11.61 13.63 -8.63
CA LYS A 185 12.34 14.31 -7.54
C LYS A 185 11.85 13.83 -6.16
N PRO A 186 12.74 13.76 -5.15
CA PRO A 186 12.31 13.55 -3.76
C PRO A 186 11.23 14.56 -3.36
N LEU A 187 10.24 14.12 -2.58
CA LEU A 187 9.25 15.06 -2.04
C LEU A 187 9.95 16.01 -1.06
N ALA A 188 9.41 17.21 -0.96
CA ALA A 188 9.77 18.13 0.09
C ALA A 188 8.93 17.81 1.33
N SER A 189 9.56 17.79 2.50
CA SER A 189 8.89 17.63 3.80
C SER A 189 8.09 18.87 4.21
N ASN A 190 8.43 20.05 3.67
CA ASN A 190 7.85 21.32 4.06
C ASN A 190 6.79 21.89 3.11
N LYS A 191 6.49 21.20 2.01
CA LYS A 191 5.49 21.65 1.05
C LYS A 191 4.90 20.48 0.27
N MET A 192 3.65 20.67 -0.12
CA MET A 192 2.99 19.75 -1.03
C MET A 192 3.46 19.97 -2.45
N ASP A 193 3.92 18.90 -3.08
CA ASP A 193 4.17 18.87 -4.51
C ASP A 193 2.83 18.75 -5.26
N GLN A 194 2.47 19.79 -6.03
CA GLN A 194 1.22 19.84 -6.80
C GLN A 194 1.29 19.00 -8.08
N ASP A 195 2.51 18.78 -8.61
CA ASP A 195 2.75 18.10 -9.88
C ASP A 195 3.11 16.62 -9.69
N ARG A 196 2.94 16.10 -8.48
CA ARG A 196 3.22 14.70 -8.16
C ARG A 196 2.37 13.77 -9.02
N VAL A 197 3.04 12.91 -9.78
CA VAL A 197 2.41 11.81 -10.53
C VAL A 197 1.95 10.71 -9.56
N ARG A 198 2.60 10.61 -8.39
CA ARG A 198 2.32 9.60 -7.38
C ARG A 198 1.28 10.08 -6.37
N ARG A 199 0.19 9.31 -6.25
CA ARG A 199 -0.85 9.48 -5.24
C ARG A 199 -1.06 8.15 -4.52
N PHE A 200 -0.07 7.74 -3.74
CA PHE A 200 -0.31 6.74 -2.70
C PHE A 200 -0.92 7.51 -1.53
N ALA A 201 -2.15 7.17 -1.15
CA ALA A 201 -2.70 7.61 0.12
C ALA A 201 -3.14 6.37 0.92
N PHE A 202 -2.75 6.32 2.19
CA PHE A 202 -3.17 5.32 3.19
C PHE A 202 -4.68 5.37 3.51
N GLY A 203 -5.43 6.30 2.89
CA GLY A 203 -6.90 6.34 2.89
C GLY A 203 -7.52 6.15 1.50
N SER A 204 -6.69 5.95 0.48
CA SER A 204 -7.07 5.62 -0.88
C SER A 204 -6.48 4.26 -1.25
N SER A 205 -6.93 3.20 -0.57
CA SER A 205 -7.04 1.89 -1.25
C SER A 205 -7.82 1.99 -2.57
N CYS A 206 -8.48 3.13 -2.85
CA CYS A 206 -9.16 3.45 -4.10
C CYS A 206 -8.30 4.08 -5.21
N ASP A 207 -7.22 4.83 -4.94
CA ASP A 207 -6.54 5.60 -6.02
C ASP A 207 -5.36 4.83 -6.65
N VAL A 208 -4.70 3.95 -5.90
CA VAL A 208 -3.64 3.07 -6.45
C VAL A 208 -4.24 1.93 -7.29
N LEU A 209 -5.51 1.58 -7.05
CA LEU A 209 -6.22 0.51 -7.75
C LEU A 209 -7.23 1.01 -8.79
N ASN A 210 -7.31 2.32 -9.06
CA ASN A 210 -8.10 2.84 -10.18
C ASN A 210 -7.34 2.75 -11.51
N PHE A 211 -6.62 1.65 -11.74
CA PHE A 211 -6.43 1.11 -13.09
C PHE A 211 -7.71 0.35 -13.48
N SER A 212 -8.83 1.05 -13.54
CA SER A 212 -9.91 0.60 -14.42
C SER A 212 -9.36 0.75 -15.84
N TYR A 213 -8.81 -0.32 -16.38
CA TYR A 213 -8.72 -0.49 -17.82
C TYR A 213 -10.15 -0.36 -18.34
N ARG A 214 -10.53 0.86 -18.75
CA ARG A 214 -11.58 1.04 -19.74
C ARG A 214 -11.02 0.48 -21.03
N SER A 215 -11.10 -0.84 -21.16
CA SER A 215 -11.02 -1.55 -22.43
C SER A 215 -12.19 -1.08 -23.27
N THR A 216 -12.02 0.06 -23.91
CA THR A 216 -12.84 0.44 -25.05
C THR A 216 -12.29 -0.41 -26.19
N LEU A 217 -12.67 -1.69 -26.23
CA LEU A 217 -12.57 -2.48 -27.45
C LEU A 217 -13.55 -1.83 -28.43
N ALA A 218 -13.05 -0.91 -29.24
CA ALA A 218 -13.64 -0.64 -30.53
C ALA A 218 -13.45 -1.93 -31.35
N ALA A 219 -14.56 -2.54 -31.73
CA ALA A 219 -14.62 -3.64 -32.64
C ALA A 219 -13.94 -3.27 -33.97
N MET A 220 -12.98 -4.08 -34.40
CA MET A 220 -12.75 -4.48 -35.79
C MET A 220 -12.18 -5.90 -35.79
#